data_AF-A0A836KEB1-F1
#
_entry.id   AF-A0A836KEB1-F1
#
_cell.length_a   1.000
_cell.length_b   1.000
_cell.length_c   1.000
_cell.angle_alpha   90.00
_cell.angle_beta   90.00
_cell.angle_gamma   90.00
#
_symmetry.space_group_name_H-M   'P 1'
#
loop_
_entity.id
_entity.type
_entity.pdbx_description
1 polymer ?
#
loop_
_entity_poly.entity_id
_entity_poly.type
_entity_poly.pdbx_seq_one_letter_code
_entity_poly.pdbx_strand_id
1 'polypeptide(L)'
;MLRTESHHRLPRGELRSTLPSLSRCRAAMSALGWALLLVCVVANPAVHAETTVNSVTCTVSIEGWCVGGSKVEIKGENLDQVASVAIRATSGGKTMLQCAIDKAAGTSLECTIEAEVVVKAGPYSLALVLSSADDTSSTEVSAGTLLLGALWGLEEVLHWTAGTNSHVESQSSDWPSTGDAWTLKGIFDVKKSYSMRFYYTDAEDAPAIPSPEVTCVSMKITVNTLTCNIVTFNNAMGMYRVLVQESDTKAILVGTVSLSSIAVNPSLPAVTRASGNCAENSEKCVTGASLTLHGINFNSRKVNYQKFFVSFTETQQSAILLTPTEVSKENITVTLTVAEGTPAGSYPVYVQVQVCMMEMLSPLQYVGNLVLKSGSAKGFNLDPPAGGCHECQGADGMSAGHLAATILAAIFGVLFLAVLVTLVIVCVRGTGSRGRLG
;
A
#
# COMPACT_ATOMS: atom_id res chain seq x y z
N MET A 1 -26.96 20.97 -64.86
CA MET A 1 -28.10 21.05 -65.81
C MET A 1 -27.46 21.17 -67.19
N LEU A 2 -27.53 20.25 -68.14
CA LEU A 2 -28.66 19.43 -68.57
C LEU A 2 -28.25 17.99 -68.88
N ARG A 3 -29.22 17.13 -68.59
CA ARG A 3 -29.36 15.70 -68.84
C ARG A 3 -29.96 15.51 -70.23
N THR A 4 -29.73 14.35 -70.86
CA THR A 4 -30.61 13.58 -71.80
C THR A 4 -29.73 12.89 -72.87
N GLU A 5 -30.09 11.80 -73.52
CA GLU A 5 -30.85 10.57 -73.24
C GLU A 5 -30.74 9.72 -74.53
N SER A 6 -30.95 8.41 -74.42
CA SER A 6 -31.58 7.55 -75.45
C SER A 6 -30.87 7.31 -76.81
N HIS A 7 -30.58 6.02 -77.12
CA HIS A 7 -31.44 5.26 -78.04
C HIS A 7 -31.05 3.77 -78.20
N HIS A 8 -32.10 2.96 -78.31
CA HIS A 8 -32.24 1.58 -78.79
C HIS A 8 -31.29 1.11 -79.91
N ARG A 9 -30.93 -0.20 -79.88
CA ARG A 9 -31.33 -1.21 -80.92
C ARG A 9 -30.85 -2.63 -80.58
N LEU A 10 -31.78 -3.58 -80.66
CA LEU A 10 -31.59 -5.04 -80.92
C LEU A 10 -31.30 -5.25 -82.43
N PRO A 11 -31.14 -6.48 -82.97
CA PRO A 11 -30.59 -7.76 -82.47
C PRO A 11 -29.62 -8.42 -83.48
N ARG A 12 -29.00 -9.56 -83.15
CA ARG A 12 -28.87 -10.72 -84.06
C ARG A 12 -28.28 -11.92 -83.33
N GLY A 13 -28.99 -13.04 -83.39
CA GLY A 13 -28.52 -14.32 -82.88
C GLY A 13 -27.59 -15.03 -83.85
N GLU A 14 -26.83 -15.97 -83.31
CA GLU A 14 -26.34 -17.14 -84.05
C GLU A 14 -26.22 -18.31 -83.07
N LEU A 15 -26.96 -19.38 -83.37
CA LEU A 15 -26.85 -20.68 -82.71
C LEU A 15 -25.54 -21.34 -83.13
N ARG A 16 -24.72 -21.76 -82.15
CA ARG A 16 -23.76 -22.86 -82.33
C ARG A 16 -23.86 -23.85 -81.18
N SER A 17 -24.24 -25.06 -81.54
CA SER A 17 -24.23 -26.27 -80.73
C SER A 17 -22.82 -26.64 -80.30
N THR A 18 -22.62 -26.89 -79.00
CA THR A 18 -21.44 -27.60 -78.49
C THR A 18 -21.84 -28.59 -77.41
N LEU A 19 -21.40 -29.84 -77.60
CA LEU A 19 -21.55 -30.96 -76.68
C LEU A 19 -20.91 -30.66 -75.31
N PRO A 20 -21.48 -31.15 -74.19
CA PRO A 20 -20.96 -30.88 -72.86
C PRO A 20 -19.66 -31.66 -72.61
N SER A 21 -18.57 -30.92 -72.38
CA SER A 21 -17.28 -31.47 -72.00
C SER A 21 -17.29 -32.01 -70.57
N LEU A 22 -16.73 -33.21 -70.38
CA LEU A 22 -16.48 -33.91 -69.11
C LEU A 22 -15.55 -33.17 -68.11
N SER A 23 -15.12 -31.92 -68.39
CA SER A 23 -14.24 -31.14 -67.52
C SER A 23 -14.95 -30.53 -66.30
N ARG A 24 -16.28 -30.35 -66.36
CA ARG A 24 -17.05 -29.70 -65.27
C ARG A 24 -17.29 -30.60 -64.06
N CYS A 25 -17.16 -31.93 -64.19
CA CYS A 25 -17.30 -32.85 -63.05
C CYS A 25 -16.07 -32.89 -62.12
N ARG A 26 -14.86 -32.61 -62.62
CA ARG A 26 -13.65 -32.58 -61.78
C ARG A 26 -13.55 -31.33 -60.91
N ALA A 27 -13.96 -30.17 -61.44
CA ALA A 27 -13.96 -28.92 -60.67
C ALA A 27 -15.01 -28.94 -59.54
N ALA A 28 -16.20 -29.48 -59.81
CA ALA A 28 -17.26 -29.61 -58.81
C ALA A 28 -16.90 -30.57 -57.67
N MET A 29 -16.23 -31.71 -57.95
CA MET A 29 -15.78 -32.62 -56.89
C MET A 29 -14.62 -32.06 -56.07
N SER A 30 -13.71 -31.28 -56.67
CA SER A 30 -12.66 -30.59 -55.89
C SER A 30 -13.23 -29.50 -55.00
N ALA A 31 -14.21 -28.71 -55.47
CA ALA A 31 -14.86 -27.68 -54.68
C ALA A 31 -15.72 -28.27 -53.56
N LEU A 32 -16.42 -29.39 -53.79
CA LEU A 32 -17.14 -30.11 -52.74
C LEU A 32 -16.17 -30.72 -51.71
N GLY A 33 -15.04 -31.28 -52.18
CA GLY A 33 -14.01 -31.82 -51.30
C GLY A 33 -13.36 -30.75 -50.41
N TRP A 34 -13.04 -29.58 -50.97
CA TRP A 34 -12.54 -28.43 -50.20
C TRP A 34 -13.61 -27.82 -49.29
N ALA A 35 -14.87 -27.77 -49.71
CA ALA A 35 -15.98 -27.31 -48.86
C ALA A 35 -16.26 -28.28 -47.71
N LEU A 36 -16.20 -29.60 -47.93
CA LEU A 36 -16.31 -30.62 -46.88
C LEU A 36 -15.10 -30.61 -45.95
N LEU A 37 -13.88 -30.38 -46.46
CA LEU A 37 -12.69 -30.20 -45.62
C LEU A 37 -12.78 -28.91 -44.79
N LEU A 38 -13.22 -27.79 -45.36
CA LEU A 38 -13.44 -26.54 -44.62
C LEU A 38 -14.56 -26.71 -43.59
N VAL A 39 -15.65 -27.40 -43.91
CA VAL A 39 -16.73 -27.67 -42.95
C VAL A 39 -16.25 -28.62 -41.85
N CYS A 40 -15.41 -29.62 -42.13
CA CYS A 40 -14.82 -30.49 -41.09
C CYS A 40 -13.78 -29.77 -40.21
N VAL A 41 -13.07 -28.77 -40.74
CA VAL A 41 -12.12 -27.95 -39.97
C VAL A 41 -12.84 -26.86 -39.15
N VAL A 42 -13.96 -26.33 -39.64
CA VAL A 42 -14.76 -25.30 -38.94
C VAL A 42 -15.78 -25.92 -37.96
N ALA A 43 -16.20 -27.17 -38.16
CA ALA A 43 -17.18 -27.85 -37.30
C ALA A 43 -16.56 -28.88 -36.34
N ASN A 44 -15.27 -28.77 -36.04
CA ASN A 44 -14.69 -29.50 -34.92
C ASN A 44 -14.59 -28.53 -33.71
N PRO A 45 -15.64 -28.37 -32.90
CA PRO A 45 -15.61 -27.51 -31.70
C PRO A 45 -14.66 -28.03 -30.61
N ALA A 46 -13.89 -29.10 -30.88
CA ALA A 46 -12.70 -29.47 -30.13
C ALA A 46 -11.49 -28.52 -30.39
N VAL A 47 -11.70 -27.40 -31.10
CA VAL A 47 -10.81 -26.23 -31.06
C VAL A 47 -10.88 -25.66 -29.64
N HIS A 48 -10.00 -26.17 -28.78
CA HIS A 48 -9.63 -25.70 -27.44
C HIS A 48 -10.77 -25.01 -26.66
N ALA A 49 -11.62 -25.81 -26.03
CA ALA A 49 -12.50 -25.28 -24.99
C ALA A 49 -11.63 -24.56 -23.94
N GLU A 50 -11.97 -23.30 -23.65
CA GLU A 50 -11.18 -22.42 -22.80
C GLU A 50 -11.11 -23.01 -21.39
N THR A 51 -9.92 -23.04 -20.80
CA THR A 51 -9.76 -23.47 -19.42
C THR A 51 -10.39 -22.43 -18.50
N THR A 52 -11.33 -22.84 -17.66
CA THR A 52 -12.02 -21.95 -16.72
C THR A 52 -11.88 -22.45 -15.29
N VAL A 53 -11.89 -21.53 -14.33
CA VAL A 53 -11.81 -21.83 -12.89
C VAL A 53 -13.05 -21.29 -12.19
N ASN A 54 -13.78 -22.18 -11.54
CA ASN A 54 -15.04 -21.88 -10.86
C ASN A 54 -14.85 -21.76 -9.35
N SER A 55 -13.96 -22.56 -8.76
CA SER A 55 -13.65 -22.50 -7.34
C SER A 55 -12.29 -23.08 -7.05
N VAL A 56 -11.64 -22.56 -6.01
CA VAL A 56 -10.44 -23.17 -5.44
C VAL A 56 -10.68 -23.36 -3.95
N THR A 57 -10.37 -24.55 -3.47
CA THR A 57 -10.30 -24.84 -2.04
C THR A 57 -8.90 -25.29 -1.70
N CYS A 58 -8.55 -25.17 -0.44
CA CYS A 58 -7.24 -25.55 0.03
C CYS A 58 -7.42 -26.23 1.39
N THR A 59 -6.73 -27.35 1.57
CA THR A 59 -6.73 -28.06 2.85
C THR A 59 -5.98 -27.20 3.84
N VAL A 60 -6.77 -26.63 4.73
CA VAL A 60 -6.27 -25.85 5.83
C VAL A 60 -5.49 -26.75 6.79
N SER A 61 -4.38 -26.24 7.32
CA SER A 61 -3.68 -26.88 8.43
C SER A 61 -4.60 -27.02 9.65
N ILE A 62 -4.13 -27.69 10.71
CA ILE A 62 -4.81 -27.71 12.01
C ILE A 62 -5.10 -26.29 12.56
N GLU A 63 -4.39 -25.28 12.06
CA GLU A 63 -4.56 -23.87 12.44
C GLU A 63 -5.52 -23.11 11.52
N GLY A 64 -6.09 -23.75 10.50
CA GLY A 64 -7.11 -23.15 9.63
C GLY A 64 -6.57 -22.43 8.38
N TRP A 65 -5.30 -22.62 7.99
CA TRP A 65 -4.66 -21.83 6.92
C TRP A 65 -4.03 -22.66 5.80
N CYS A 66 -3.92 -22.05 4.61
CA CYS A 66 -3.15 -22.57 3.49
C CYS A 66 -1.67 -22.27 3.68
N VAL A 67 -0.85 -23.32 3.78
CA VAL A 67 0.59 -23.21 4.04
C VAL A 67 1.37 -24.17 3.13
N GLY A 68 2.70 -24.18 3.22
CA GLY A 68 3.53 -25.18 2.57
C GLY A 68 3.09 -26.60 2.93
N GLY A 69 2.90 -27.46 1.92
CA GLY A 69 2.38 -28.82 2.08
C GLY A 69 0.85 -28.94 2.10
N SER A 70 0.09 -27.84 2.09
CA SER A 70 -1.36 -27.89 1.91
C SER A 70 -1.71 -28.38 0.51
N LYS A 71 -2.77 -29.19 0.38
CA LYS A 71 -3.35 -29.55 -0.93
C LYS A 71 -4.35 -28.50 -1.37
N VAL A 72 -4.26 -28.11 -2.63
CA VAL A 72 -5.16 -27.17 -3.30
C VAL A 72 -6.00 -27.96 -4.30
N GLU A 73 -7.33 -27.85 -4.19
CA GLU A 73 -8.29 -28.41 -5.14
C GLU A 73 -8.89 -27.28 -5.97
N ILE A 74 -8.65 -27.31 -7.28
CA ILE A 74 -9.17 -26.37 -8.26
C ILE A 74 -10.28 -27.07 -9.04
N LYS A 75 -11.46 -26.46 -9.12
CA LYS A 75 -12.61 -26.96 -9.91
C LYS A 75 -12.91 -26.01 -11.04
N GLY A 76 -13.23 -26.57 -12.21
CA GLY A 76 -13.32 -25.80 -13.44
C GLY A 76 -13.65 -26.66 -14.65
N GLU A 77 -13.24 -26.20 -15.82
CA GLU A 77 -13.37 -26.94 -17.09
C GLU A 77 -12.03 -26.95 -17.82
N ASN A 78 -11.76 -28.02 -18.57
CA ASN A 78 -10.54 -28.25 -19.36
C ASN A 78 -9.25 -28.15 -18.51
N LEU A 79 -9.30 -28.63 -17.26
CA LEU A 79 -8.16 -28.60 -16.33
C LEU A 79 -7.14 -29.73 -16.58
N ASP A 80 -7.46 -30.71 -17.42
CA ASP A 80 -6.54 -31.76 -17.88
C ASP A 80 -5.42 -31.25 -18.80
N GLN A 81 -5.54 -30.02 -19.31
CA GLN A 81 -4.55 -29.35 -20.15
C GLN A 81 -3.52 -28.53 -19.36
N VAL A 82 -3.63 -28.51 -18.03
CA VAL A 82 -2.74 -27.73 -17.16
C VAL A 82 -1.42 -28.49 -16.96
N ALA A 83 -0.32 -27.90 -17.40
CA ALA A 83 1.02 -28.45 -17.25
C ALA A 83 1.65 -28.13 -15.88
N SER A 84 1.39 -26.93 -15.36
CA SER A 84 1.87 -26.52 -14.04
C SER A 84 0.98 -25.43 -13.43
N VAL A 85 1.09 -25.25 -12.12
CA VAL A 85 0.37 -24.24 -11.36
C VAL A 85 1.38 -23.30 -10.70
N ALA A 86 1.27 -22.01 -11.01
CA ALA A 86 2.17 -20.97 -10.52
C ALA A 86 1.48 -20.09 -9.46
N ILE A 87 2.18 -19.85 -8.35
CA ILE A 87 1.74 -18.98 -7.26
C ILE A 87 2.74 -17.82 -7.12
N ARG A 88 2.24 -16.58 -7.15
CA ARG A 88 3.06 -15.36 -7.20
C ARG A 88 2.56 -14.28 -6.25
N ALA A 89 3.49 -13.48 -5.70
CA ALA A 89 3.16 -12.36 -4.83
C ALA A 89 2.50 -11.19 -5.58
N THR A 90 2.80 -11.04 -6.87
CA THR A 90 2.22 -10.03 -7.77
C THR A 90 1.73 -10.68 -9.07
N SER A 91 0.75 -10.04 -9.72
CA SER A 91 0.31 -10.45 -11.05
C SER A 91 1.46 -10.34 -12.05
N GLY A 92 1.79 -11.44 -12.73
CA GLY A 92 2.92 -11.49 -13.67
C GLY A 92 4.32 -11.44 -13.04
N GLY A 93 4.41 -11.54 -11.71
CA GLY A 93 5.70 -11.63 -10.99
C GLY A 93 6.46 -12.93 -11.29
N LYS A 94 7.73 -12.99 -10.84
CA LYS A 94 8.46 -14.28 -10.84
C LYS A 94 7.72 -15.27 -9.95
N THR A 95 7.58 -16.51 -10.43
CA THR A 95 7.01 -17.61 -9.65
C THR A 95 7.77 -17.75 -8.33
N MET A 96 7.07 -17.57 -7.22
CA MET A 96 7.67 -17.70 -5.88
C MET A 96 7.45 -19.09 -5.30
N LEU A 97 6.31 -19.70 -5.63
CA LEU A 97 5.94 -21.03 -5.17
C LEU A 97 5.38 -21.83 -6.35
N GLN A 98 5.68 -23.12 -6.38
CA GLN A 98 5.05 -24.07 -7.28
C GLN A 98 4.01 -24.88 -6.53
N CYS A 99 3.00 -25.36 -7.25
CA CYS A 99 2.06 -26.33 -6.73
C CYS A 99 2.22 -27.60 -7.57
N ALA A 100 2.84 -28.63 -6.99
CA ALA A 100 3.08 -29.90 -7.67
C ALA A 100 1.75 -30.58 -7.94
N ILE A 101 1.44 -30.82 -9.21
CA ILE A 101 0.17 -31.42 -9.61
C ILE A 101 0.17 -32.89 -9.17
N ASP A 102 -0.72 -33.20 -8.23
CA ASP A 102 -0.96 -34.56 -7.75
C ASP A 102 -1.89 -35.31 -8.72
N LYS A 103 -2.89 -34.58 -9.23
CA LYS A 103 -3.93 -35.13 -10.12
C LYS A 103 -4.54 -34.04 -10.98
N ALA A 104 -4.71 -34.30 -12.27
CA ALA A 104 -5.46 -33.43 -13.17
C ALA A 104 -6.50 -34.23 -13.95
N ALA A 105 -7.70 -33.67 -14.08
CA ALA A 105 -8.81 -34.20 -14.86
C ALA A 105 -9.58 -33.02 -15.47
N GLY A 106 -10.44 -33.28 -16.47
CA GLY A 106 -11.12 -32.21 -17.20
C GLY A 106 -11.90 -31.22 -16.33
N THR A 107 -12.39 -31.62 -15.15
CA THR A 107 -13.19 -30.76 -14.26
C THR A 107 -12.55 -30.45 -12.90
N SER A 108 -11.40 -31.05 -12.59
CA SER A 108 -10.75 -30.92 -11.29
C SER A 108 -9.24 -31.08 -11.39
N LEU A 109 -8.50 -30.26 -10.65
CA LEU A 109 -7.05 -30.36 -10.48
C LEU A 109 -6.71 -30.30 -9.00
N GLU A 110 -5.93 -31.26 -8.53
CA GLU A 110 -5.35 -31.29 -7.19
C GLU A 110 -3.84 -31.07 -7.30
N CYS A 111 -3.31 -30.19 -6.46
CA CYS A 111 -1.87 -29.97 -6.37
C CYS A 111 -1.45 -29.70 -4.92
N THR A 112 -0.18 -29.95 -4.58
CA THR A 112 0.38 -29.68 -3.26
C THR A 112 1.32 -28.48 -3.33
N ILE A 113 1.13 -27.50 -2.43
CA ILE A 113 1.96 -26.29 -2.39
C ILE A 113 3.38 -26.66 -1.95
N GLU A 114 4.35 -26.47 -2.84
CA GLU A 114 5.77 -26.62 -2.55
C GLU A 114 6.30 -25.30 -2.01
N ALA A 115 6.49 -25.23 -0.69
CA ALA A 115 7.16 -24.11 -0.05
C ALA A 115 8.41 -24.62 0.67
N GLU A 116 9.57 -24.41 0.06
CA GLU A 116 10.88 -24.65 0.72
C GLU A 116 11.26 -23.50 1.68
N VAL A 117 10.57 -22.37 1.61
CA VAL A 117 10.91 -21.12 2.32
C VAL A 117 9.68 -20.59 3.05
N VAL A 118 9.91 -19.93 4.19
CA VAL A 118 8.90 -19.16 4.92
C VAL A 118 8.24 -18.14 3.97
N VAL A 119 6.96 -18.33 3.70
CA VAL A 119 6.16 -17.48 2.83
C VAL A 119 5.51 -16.39 3.68
N LYS A 120 5.64 -15.12 3.29
CA LYS A 120 4.91 -14.03 3.98
C LYS A 120 3.41 -14.28 3.90
N ALA A 121 2.72 -14.27 5.04
CA ALA A 121 1.27 -14.38 5.05
C ALA A 121 0.62 -13.25 4.23
N GLY A 122 -0.34 -13.59 3.37
CA GLY A 122 -1.01 -12.63 2.49
C GLY A 122 -1.58 -13.26 1.21
N PRO A 123 -2.14 -12.44 0.31
CA PRO A 123 -2.73 -12.89 -0.95
C PRO A 123 -1.68 -13.09 -2.04
N TYR A 124 -1.80 -14.19 -2.77
CA TYR A 124 -0.96 -14.58 -3.90
C TYR A 124 -1.83 -14.84 -5.13
N SER A 125 -1.39 -14.37 -6.30
CA SER A 125 -2.06 -14.72 -7.56
C SER A 125 -1.80 -16.19 -7.89
N LEU A 126 -2.85 -16.91 -8.26
CA LEU A 126 -2.82 -18.28 -8.73
C LEU A 126 -3.02 -18.28 -10.25
N ALA A 127 -2.12 -18.89 -11.00
CA ALA A 127 -2.20 -19.01 -12.45
C ALA A 127 -2.01 -20.47 -12.88
N LEU A 128 -2.79 -20.91 -13.87
CA LEU A 128 -2.66 -22.20 -14.52
C LEU A 128 -1.83 -22.01 -15.78
N VAL A 129 -0.73 -22.74 -15.89
CA VAL A 129 0.12 -22.75 -17.07
C VAL A 129 -0.29 -23.93 -17.93
N LEU A 130 -0.80 -23.66 -19.13
CA LEU A 130 -1.27 -24.71 -20.04
C LEU A 130 -0.10 -25.35 -20.79
N SER A 131 -0.20 -26.65 -21.09
CA SER A 131 0.73 -27.32 -21.98
C SER A 131 0.58 -26.77 -23.40
N SER A 132 1.59 -26.03 -23.87
CA SER A 132 1.67 -25.62 -25.27
C SER A 132 2.27 -26.74 -26.12
N ALA A 133 1.74 -26.92 -27.33
CA ALA A 133 2.33 -27.83 -28.32
C ALA A 133 3.68 -27.33 -28.84
N ASP A 134 3.89 -26.00 -28.79
CA ASP A 134 5.16 -25.35 -29.12
C ASP A 134 5.80 -24.81 -27.82
N ASP A 135 6.95 -25.35 -27.46
CA ASP A 135 7.72 -25.14 -26.21
C ASP A 135 8.21 -23.69 -25.99
N THR A 136 7.75 -22.74 -26.80
CA THR A 136 8.23 -21.36 -26.87
C THR A 136 7.24 -20.32 -26.33
N SER A 137 5.99 -20.68 -26.04
CA SER A 137 5.01 -19.76 -25.45
C SER A 137 4.08 -20.47 -24.47
N SER A 138 4.29 -20.26 -23.17
CA SER A 138 3.37 -20.72 -22.14
C SER A 138 2.14 -19.80 -22.06
N THR A 139 0.96 -20.34 -22.32
CA THR A 139 -0.31 -19.63 -22.09
C THR A 139 -0.67 -19.75 -20.61
N GLU A 140 -0.96 -18.62 -19.97
CA GLU A 140 -1.38 -18.58 -18.57
C GLU A 140 -2.84 -18.17 -18.45
N VAL A 141 -3.58 -18.89 -17.62
CA VAL A 141 -4.96 -18.58 -17.25
C VAL A 141 -5.00 -18.20 -15.77
N SER A 142 -5.59 -17.04 -15.47
CA SER A 142 -5.77 -16.61 -14.07
C SER A 142 -6.77 -17.52 -13.37
N ALA A 143 -6.35 -18.14 -12.27
CA ALA A 143 -7.21 -18.93 -11.39
C ALA A 143 -7.66 -18.14 -10.16
N GLY A 144 -7.31 -16.85 -10.08
CA GLY A 144 -7.70 -15.95 -8.99
C GLY A 144 -6.61 -15.71 -7.95
N THR A 145 -7.03 -15.41 -6.74
CA THR A 145 -6.16 -15.05 -5.61
C THR A 145 -6.33 -16.09 -4.51
N LEU A 146 -5.21 -16.67 -4.07
CA LEU A 146 -5.14 -17.60 -2.95
C LEU A 146 -4.50 -16.90 -1.75
N LEU A 147 -5.12 -17.01 -0.58
CA LEU A 147 -4.60 -16.48 0.67
C LEU A 147 -3.70 -17.53 1.33
N LEU A 148 -2.42 -17.20 1.54
CA LEU A 148 -1.43 -18.08 2.16
C LEU A 148 -0.99 -17.53 3.52
N GLY A 149 -0.64 -18.44 4.44
CA GLY A 149 -0.13 -18.12 5.77
C GLY A 149 -1.23 -17.80 6.79
N ALA A 150 -0.80 -17.59 8.03
CA ALA A 150 -1.69 -17.53 9.17
C ALA A 150 -2.19 -16.09 9.45
N LEU A 151 -3.45 -15.81 9.11
CA LEU A 151 -4.09 -14.48 9.20
C LEU A 151 -5.14 -14.43 10.32
N TRP A 152 -4.71 -14.73 11.54
CA TRP A 152 -5.56 -14.95 12.71
C TRP A 152 -6.47 -13.76 13.02
N GLY A 153 -7.75 -13.99 13.24
CA GLY A 153 -8.72 -12.92 13.52
C GLY A 153 -9.27 -12.21 12.27
N LEU A 154 -8.89 -12.67 11.07
CA LEU A 154 -9.53 -12.29 9.80
C LEU A 154 -10.55 -13.36 9.36
N GLU A 155 -11.46 -13.78 10.26
CA GLU A 155 -12.44 -14.86 10.03
C GLU A 155 -13.38 -14.62 8.83
N GLU A 156 -13.54 -13.37 8.40
CA GLU A 156 -14.39 -12.99 7.26
C GLU A 156 -13.65 -12.99 5.91
N VAL A 157 -12.37 -13.37 5.90
CA VAL A 157 -11.56 -13.28 4.69
C VAL A 157 -11.55 -14.64 3.98
N LEU A 158 -12.03 -14.64 2.74
CA LEU A 158 -12.08 -15.84 1.91
C LEU A 158 -10.65 -16.30 1.58
N HIS A 159 -10.40 -17.60 1.75
CA HIS A 159 -9.11 -18.21 1.38
C HIS A 159 -8.84 -18.17 -0.13
N TRP A 160 -9.88 -18.08 -0.94
CA TRP A 160 -9.76 -17.88 -2.37
C TRP A 160 -10.83 -16.91 -2.87
N THR A 161 -10.44 -16.06 -3.82
CA THR A 161 -11.37 -15.23 -4.58
C THR A 161 -11.05 -15.28 -6.07
N ALA A 162 -12.08 -15.22 -6.91
CA ALA A 162 -11.91 -15.11 -8.35
C ALA A 162 -11.02 -13.91 -8.73
N GLY A 163 -10.29 -14.05 -9.84
CA GLY A 163 -9.35 -13.03 -10.29
C GLY A 163 -10.03 -11.69 -10.54
N THR A 164 -9.41 -10.61 -10.08
CA THR A 164 -9.79 -9.25 -10.45
C THR A 164 -8.65 -8.62 -11.23
N ASN A 165 -8.96 -7.66 -12.09
CA ASN A 165 -7.94 -6.85 -12.76
C ASN A 165 -7.30 -5.83 -11.79
N SER A 166 -7.94 -5.61 -10.63
CA SER A 166 -7.46 -4.69 -9.60
C SER A 166 -6.31 -5.31 -8.81
N HIS A 167 -5.23 -4.55 -8.63
CA HIS A 167 -4.06 -5.00 -7.87
C HIS A 167 -3.29 -3.82 -7.29
N VAL A 168 -2.44 -4.11 -6.31
CA VAL A 168 -1.59 -3.12 -5.65
C VAL A 168 -0.13 -3.35 -6.07
N GLU A 169 0.59 -2.29 -6.34
CA GLU A 169 1.99 -2.33 -6.77
C GLU A 169 2.94 -1.70 -5.76
N SER A 170 2.54 -0.57 -5.16
CA SER A 170 3.39 0.17 -4.22
C SER A 170 2.57 1.07 -3.29
N GLN A 171 3.25 1.62 -2.28
CA GLN A 171 2.69 2.57 -1.31
C GLN A 171 3.50 3.87 -1.28
N SER A 172 2.86 4.97 -0.89
CA SER A 172 3.47 6.31 -0.91
C SER A 172 4.49 6.56 0.21
N SER A 173 4.34 5.87 1.34
CA SER A 173 5.23 6.00 2.50
C SER A 173 5.15 4.75 3.37
N ASP A 174 6.28 4.38 3.96
CA ASP A 174 6.35 3.35 4.99
C ASP A 174 6.11 3.94 6.39
N TRP A 175 6.10 5.27 6.52
CA TRP A 175 6.03 5.98 7.80
C TRP A 175 4.99 7.13 7.78
N PRO A 176 3.72 6.83 7.49
CA PRO A 176 2.67 7.85 7.50
C PRO A 176 2.36 8.30 8.93
N SER A 177 1.94 9.54 9.09
CA SER A 177 1.38 10.05 10.35
C SER A 177 -0.13 9.93 10.33
N THR A 178 -0.76 9.83 11.50
CA THR A 178 -2.20 9.98 11.58
C THR A 178 -2.65 11.32 11.01
N GLY A 179 -3.72 11.31 10.21
CA GLY A 179 -4.19 12.44 9.42
C GLY A 179 -3.54 12.56 8.03
N ASP A 180 -2.40 11.89 7.77
CA ASP A 180 -1.76 11.95 6.46
C ASP A 180 -2.61 11.23 5.41
N ALA A 181 -2.65 11.82 4.21
CA ALA A 181 -3.12 11.15 3.02
C ALA A 181 -2.07 10.09 2.60
N TRP A 182 -2.44 8.83 2.72
CA TRP A 182 -1.64 7.69 2.33
C TRP A 182 -2.21 7.07 1.06
N THR A 183 -1.34 6.78 0.08
CA THR A 183 -1.73 6.36 -1.25
C THR A 183 -1.10 5.03 -1.61
N LEU A 184 -1.93 4.09 -2.01
CA LEU A 184 -1.52 2.89 -2.73
C LEU A 184 -1.60 3.15 -4.24
N LYS A 185 -0.57 2.74 -4.97
CA LYS A 185 -0.55 2.75 -6.43
C LYS A 185 -0.78 1.33 -6.96
N GLY A 186 -1.44 1.24 -8.09
CA GLY A 186 -1.73 -0.02 -8.77
C GLY A 186 -2.85 0.19 -9.79
N ILE A 187 -3.65 -0.83 -10.02
CA ILE A 187 -4.84 -0.73 -10.87
C ILE A 187 -6.07 -0.94 -10.01
N PHE A 188 -7.06 -0.06 -10.12
CA PHE A 188 -8.31 -0.13 -9.35
C PHE A 188 -9.52 0.15 -10.25
N ASP A 189 -10.58 -0.62 -10.06
CA ASP A 189 -11.89 -0.27 -10.61
C ASP A 189 -12.55 0.82 -9.75
N VAL A 190 -12.76 1.99 -10.36
CA VAL A 190 -13.38 3.18 -9.74
C VAL A 190 -14.87 3.00 -9.43
N LYS A 191 -15.53 1.98 -9.99
CA LYS A 191 -16.93 1.66 -9.71
C LYS A 191 -17.10 0.77 -8.48
N LYS A 192 -16.01 0.20 -7.98
CA LYS A 192 -15.99 -0.66 -6.80
C LYS A 192 -15.68 0.13 -5.54
N SER A 193 -16.02 -0.44 -4.41
CA SER A 193 -15.56 0.06 -3.11
C SER A 193 -14.50 -0.87 -2.54
N TYR A 194 -13.56 -0.29 -1.80
CA TYR A 194 -12.48 -1.03 -1.16
C TYR A 194 -12.46 -0.73 0.33
N SER A 195 -11.87 -1.62 1.09
CA SER A 195 -11.55 -1.47 2.50
C SER A 195 -10.09 -1.87 2.73
N MET A 196 -9.46 -1.25 3.73
CA MET A 196 -8.10 -1.57 4.14
C MET A 196 -8.13 -2.21 5.52
N ARG A 197 -7.46 -3.34 5.67
CA ARG A 197 -7.27 -4.01 6.96
C ARG A 197 -5.79 -3.98 7.33
N PHE A 198 -5.50 -3.45 8.50
CA PHE A 198 -4.14 -3.42 9.05
C PHE A 198 -3.95 -4.57 10.03
N TYR A 199 -2.77 -5.16 10.05
CA TYR A 199 -2.42 -6.23 10.97
C TYR A 199 -0.98 -6.12 11.43
N TYR A 200 -0.70 -6.53 12.66
CA TYR A 200 0.64 -6.48 13.26
C TYR A 200 1.60 -7.44 12.56
N THR A 201 2.88 -7.08 12.53
CA THR A 201 3.95 -7.94 11.99
C THR A 201 4.97 -8.32 13.06
N ASP A 202 4.50 -8.56 14.29
CA ASP A 202 5.36 -8.68 15.49
C ASP A 202 6.39 -9.84 15.41
N ALA A 203 6.27 -10.74 14.43
CA ALA A 203 7.35 -11.54 13.84
C ALA A 203 6.96 -11.98 12.41
N GLU A 204 7.93 -12.32 11.54
CA GLU A 204 7.64 -12.84 10.19
C GLU A 204 6.81 -14.15 10.20
N ASP A 205 6.90 -14.89 11.30
CA ASP A 205 6.17 -16.14 11.57
C ASP A 205 5.02 -15.98 12.58
N ALA A 206 4.79 -14.77 13.08
CA ALA A 206 3.71 -14.54 14.03
C ALA A 206 2.36 -14.45 13.29
N PRO A 207 1.27 -14.94 13.92
CA PRO A 207 -0.09 -14.64 13.52
C PRO A 207 -0.26 -13.19 13.09
N ALA A 208 -0.80 -12.97 11.89
CA ALA A 208 -1.22 -11.63 11.49
C ALA A 208 -2.48 -11.24 12.26
N ILE A 209 -2.29 -10.56 13.40
CA ILE A 209 -3.37 -10.11 14.29
C ILE A 209 -3.92 -8.77 13.79
N PRO A 210 -5.24 -8.64 13.53
CA PRO A 210 -5.85 -7.36 13.16
C PRO A 210 -5.48 -6.26 14.14
N SER A 211 -5.11 -5.11 13.60
CA SER A 211 -4.89 -3.91 14.40
C SER A 211 -6.21 -3.15 14.53
N PRO A 212 -6.82 -3.07 15.73
CA PRO A 212 -7.92 -2.13 15.97
C PRO A 212 -7.42 -0.69 16.11
N GLU A 213 -6.09 -0.50 16.20
CA GLU A 213 -5.46 0.79 16.50
C GLU A 213 -5.15 1.61 15.25
N VAL A 214 -5.15 1.01 14.06
CA VAL A 214 -4.87 1.68 12.79
C VAL A 214 -5.97 1.40 11.80
N THR A 215 -6.50 2.46 11.19
CA THR A 215 -7.50 2.37 10.14
C THR A 215 -7.23 3.38 9.03
N CYS A 216 -7.96 3.26 7.93
CA CYS A 216 -7.97 4.26 6.87
C CYS A 216 -9.38 4.74 6.59
N VAL A 217 -9.55 6.07 6.55
CA VAL A 217 -10.85 6.72 6.33
C VAL A 217 -10.82 7.59 5.08
N SER A 218 -11.98 8.03 4.62
CA SER A 218 -12.11 8.97 3.49
C SER A 218 -11.43 8.47 2.21
N MET A 219 -11.66 7.20 1.85
CA MET A 219 -11.08 6.58 0.66
C MET A 219 -11.48 7.31 -0.63
N LYS A 220 -10.49 7.57 -1.47
CA LYS A 220 -10.61 8.15 -2.81
C LYS A 220 -9.96 7.19 -3.80
N ILE A 221 -10.72 6.82 -4.82
CA ILE A 221 -10.34 5.81 -5.80
C ILE A 221 -10.17 6.49 -7.15
N THR A 222 -9.05 6.24 -7.80
CA THR A 222 -8.84 6.50 -9.23
C THR A 222 -8.40 5.21 -9.90
N VAL A 223 -8.33 5.19 -11.22
CA VAL A 223 -7.87 4.00 -11.96
C VAL A 223 -6.49 3.53 -11.50
N ASN A 224 -5.62 4.46 -11.07
CA ASN A 224 -4.22 4.17 -10.75
C ASN A 224 -3.87 4.29 -9.26
N THR A 225 -4.81 4.78 -8.43
CA THR A 225 -4.51 5.10 -7.04
C THR A 225 -5.68 4.84 -6.11
N LEU A 226 -5.37 4.32 -4.93
CA LEU A 226 -6.28 4.23 -3.80
C LEU A 226 -5.70 5.05 -2.65
N THR A 227 -6.30 6.21 -2.37
CA THR A 227 -5.82 7.14 -1.34
C THR A 227 -6.79 7.18 -0.17
N CYS A 228 -6.29 7.24 1.05
CA CYS A 228 -7.10 7.40 2.25
C CYS A 228 -6.34 8.16 3.32
N ASN A 229 -7.04 8.67 4.33
CA ASN A 229 -6.41 9.30 5.48
C ASN A 229 -6.17 8.23 6.54
N ILE A 230 -4.91 8.01 6.91
CA ILE A 230 -4.58 7.07 7.98
C ILE A 230 -5.02 7.67 9.31
N VAL A 231 -5.63 6.85 10.16
CA VAL A 231 -6.06 7.24 11.50
C VAL A 231 -5.53 6.22 12.48
N THR A 232 -4.82 6.72 13.49
CA THR A 232 -4.40 5.93 14.65
C THR A 232 -5.25 6.24 15.86
N PHE A 233 -5.61 5.22 16.61
CA PHE A 233 -6.16 5.35 17.95
C PHE A 233 -5.07 5.28 19.01
N ASN A 234 -5.43 5.62 20.26
CA ASN A 234 -4.50 5.58 21.39
C ASN A 234 -3.82 4.21 21.49
N ASN A 235 -2.50 4.23 21.74
CA ASN A 235 -1.62 3.05 21.83
C ASN A 235 -1.21 2.38 20.51
N ALA A 236 -1.56 2.96 19.36
CA ALA A 236 -1.01 2.53 18.06
C ALA A 236 0.51 2.47 18.11
N MET A 237 1.04 1.25 18.22
CA MET A 237 2.48 0.99 18.24
C MET A 237 2.77 -0.36 17.59
N GLY A 238 3.62 -0.35 16.58
CA GLY A 238 4.00 -1.56 15.88
C GLY A 238 4.33 -1.28 14.42
N MET A 239 4.79 -2.34 13.76
CA MET A 239 4.85 -2.40 12.32
C MET A 239 3.57 -3.08 11.84
N TYR A 240 2.95 -2.50 10.82
CA TYR A 240 1.68 -2.97 10.27
C TYR A 240 1.84 -3.36 8.83
N ARG A 241 1.23 -4.46 8.41
CA ARG A 241 0.97 -4.72 7.00
C ARG A 241 -0.47 -4.38 6.68
N VAL A 242 -0.75 -4.24 5.38
CA VAL A 242 -2.08 -3.90 4.87
C VAL A 242 -2.59 -5.01 3.97
N LEU A 243 -3.89 -5.30 4.08
CA LEU A 243 -4.66 -5.99 3.06
C LEU A 243 -5.67 -5.02 2.47
N VAL A 244 -5.79 -5.03 1.16
CA VAL A 244 -6.84 -4.29 0.45
C VAL A 244 -7.89 -5.29 0.00
N GLN A 245 -9.13 -5.06 0.41
CA GLN A 245 -10.26 -5.93 0.13
C GLN A 245 -11.34 -5.14 -0.62
N GLU A 246 -11.83 -5.66 -1.74
CA GLU A 246 -13.04 -5.18 -2.40
C GLU A 246 -14.26 -5.48 -1.52
N SER A 247 -15.08 -4.47 -1.22
CA SER A 247 -16.11 -4.61 -0.18
C SER A 247 -17.27 -5.52 -0.60
N ASP A 248 -17.61 -5.53 -1.90
CA ASP A 248 -18.78 -6.23 -2.44
C ASP A 248 -18.52 -7.74 -2.59
N THR A 249 -17.39 -8.08 -3.20
CA THR A 249 -16.98 -9.47 -3.49
C THR A 249 -16.17 -10.09 -2.36
N LYS A 250 -15.70 -9.27 -1.40
CA LYS A 250 -14.72 -9.64 -0.38
C LYS A 250 -13.37 -10.10 -0.96
N ALA A 251 -13.12 -9.83 -2.25
CA ALA A 251 -11.89 -10.18 -2.94
C ALA A 251 -10.69 -9.39 -2.38
N ILE A 252 -9.63 -10.11 -2.06
CA ILE A 252 -8.38 -9.48 -1.62
C ILE A 252 -7.53 -9.18 -2.86
N LEU A 253 -7.01 -7.97 -2.93
CA LEU A 253 -6.17 -7.57 -4.04
C LEU A 253 -4.76 -8.15 -3.90
N VAL A 254 -4.27 -8.73 -4.99
CA VAL A 254 -2.89 -9.21 -5.13
C VAL A 254 -1.90 -8.05 -5.06
N GLY A 255 -0.66 -8.37 -4.69
CA GLY A 255 0.43 -7.40 -4.54
C GLY A 255 0.47 -6.69 -3.19
N THR A 256 -0.59 -6.77 -2.38
CA THR A 256 -0.58 -6.24 -1.00
C THR A 256 0.45 -6.93 -0.10
N VAL A 257 0.76 -8.21 -0.33
CA VAL A 257 1.84 -8.94 0.37
C VAL A 257 3.25 -8.46 0.00
N SER A 258 3.40 -7.77 -1.14
CA SER A 258 4.68 -7.23 -1.61
C SER A 258 4.98 -5.85 -1.03
N LEU A 259 4.01 -5.25 -0.32
CA LEU A 259 4.19 -3.98 0.35
C LEU A 259 5.11 -4.10 1.57
N SER A 260 5.91 -3.07 1.80
CA SER A 260 6.66 -2.91 3.04
C SER A 260 5.71 -2.76 4.22
N SER A 261 6.10 -3.29 5.38
CA SER A 261 5.40 -2.95 6.63
C SER A 261 5.50 -1.44 6.88
N ILE A 262 4.43 -0.84 7.40
CA ILE A 262 4.38 0.56 7.76
C ILE A 262 4.49 0.77 9.27
N ALA A 263 5.15 1.84 9.69
CA ALA A 263 5.08 2.36 11.04
C ALA A 263 4.22 3.62 11.03
N VAL A 264 3.06 3.59 11.69
CA VAL A 264 2.21 4.79 11.71
C VAL A 264 2.60 5.66 12.89
N ASN A 265 2.95 6.93 12.62
CA ASN A 265 3.19 7.89 13.69
C ASN A 265 1.84 8.26 14.33
N PRO A 266 1.64 8.00 15.62
CA PRO A 266 0.44 8.41 16.31
C PRO A 266 0.38 9.93 16.41
N SER A 267 -0.79 10.46 16.80
CA SER A 267 -0.95 11.87 17.11
C SER A 267 0.09 12.29 18.15
N LEU A 268 0.62 13.51 18.04
CA LEU A 268 1.61 14.01 18.98
C LEU A 268 1.01 14.07 20.40
N PRO A 269 1.78 13.72 21.43
CA PRO A 269 1.34 13.79 22.83
C PRO A 269 1.05 15.23 23.24
N ALA A 270 -0.02 15.45 23.98
CA ALA A 270 -0.37 16.78 24.48
C ALA A 270 -0.79 16.69 25.95
N VAL A 271 -0.27 17.60 26.78
CA VAL A 271 -0.68 17.74 28.18
C VAL A 271 -1.71 18.85 28.28
N THR A 272 -2.83 18.56 28.96
CA THR A 272 -3.94 19.49 29.18
C THR A 272 -3.95 20.06 30.58
N ARG A 273 -3.36 19.36 31.56
CA ARG A 273 -3.13 19.85 32.93
C ARG A 273 -2.11 18.99 33.65
N ALA A 274 -1.63 19.47 34.78
CA ALA A 274 -0.83 18.69 35.71
C ALA A 274 -1.43 18.72 37.12
N SER A 275 -1.17 17.68 37.92
CA SER A 275 -1.63 17.56 39.30
C SER A 275 -0.54 17.00 40.21
N GLY A 276 -0.68 17.25 41.51
CA GLY A 276 0.26 16.86 42.56
C GLY A 276 0.88 18.09 43.24
N ASN A 277 1.51 17.87 44.39
CA ASN A 277 2.05 18.97 45.21
C ASN A 277 3.04 19.85 44.43
N CYS A 278 3.89 19.25 43.59
CA CYS A 278 4.79 20.00 42.71
C CYS A 278 4.02 20.79 41.64
N ALA A 279 3.00 20.22 41.00
CA ALA A 279 2.22 20.96 39.99
C ALA A 279 1.62 22.26 40.55
N GLU A 280 1.11 22.20 41.78
CA GLU A 280 0.44 23.32 42.45
C GLU A 280 1.40 24.33 43.07
N ASN A 281 2.61 23.90 43.46
CA ASN A 281 3.57 24.73 44.17
C ASN A 281 5.02 24.42 43.80
N SER A 282 5.72 25.38 43.21
CA SER A 282 7.10 25.25 42.73
C SER A 282 8.12 24.97 43.85
N GLU A 283 7.83 25.33 45.11
CA GLU A 283 8.67 24.96 46.27
C GLU A 283 8.56 23.47 46.62
N LYS A 284 7.54 22.78 46.10
CA LYS A 284 7.36 21.33 46.27
C LYS A 284 7.93 20.53 45.10
N CYS A 285 8.47 21.20 44.08
CA CYS A 285 9.19 20.56 42.97
C CYS A 285 10.64 20.27 43.36
N VAL A 286 10.81 19.30 44.25
CA VAL A 286 12.11 18.81 44.73
C VAL A 286 12.37 17.39 44.24
N THR A 287 13.60 16.91 44.38
CA THR A 287 13.94 15.51 44.08
C THR A 287 13.05 14.54 44.85
N GLY A 288 12.48 13.57 44.14
CA GLY A 288 11.51 12.60 44.66
C GLY A 288 10.05 13.08 44.59
N ALA A 289 9.79 14.33 44.19
CA ALA A 289 8.42 14.79 44.01
C ALA A 289 7.74 14.07 42.84
N SER A 290 6.49 13.65 43.07
CA SER A 290 5.63 13.08 42.04
C SER A 290 4.85 14.18 41.32
N LEU A 291 4.82 14.10 40.00
CA LEU A 291 4.05 14.98 39.13
C LEU A 291 3.22 14.11 38.17
N THR A 292 1.90 14.31 38.15
CA THR A 292 1.03 13.61 37.19
C THR A 292 0.60 14.58 36.10
N LEU A 293 0.98 14.28 34.87
CA LEU A 293 0.59 15.01 33.67
C LEU A 293 -0.64 14.33 33.07
N HIS A 294 -1.72 15.08 32.88
CA HIS A 294 -2.97 14.63 32.26
C HIS A 294 -2.95 15.11 30.81
N GLY A 295 -3.34 14.25 29.88
CA GLY A 295 -3.17 14.53 28.47
C GLY A 295 -3.75 13.46 27.55
N ILE A 296 -3.34 13.53 26.29
CA ILE A 296 -3.73 12.62 25.23
C ILE A 296 -2.49 12.12 24.47
N ASN A 297 -2.65 10.98 23.80
CA ASN A 297 -1.65 10.36 22.93
C ASN A 297 -0.33 9.97 23.63
N PHE A 298 -0.34 9.74 24.94
CA PHE A 298 0.73 9.00 25.60
C PHE A 298 0.66 7.52 25.21
N ASN A 299 1.82 6.84 25.17
CA ASN A 299 1.86 5.41 24.92
C ASN A 299 1.65 4.63 26.23
N SER A 300 0.43 4.18 26.48
CA SER A 300 0.09 3.50 27.73
C SER A 300 0.56 2.05 27.83
N ARG A 301 1.29 1.52 26.84
CA ARG A 301 1.77 0.13 26.87
C ARG A 301 2.88 -0.07 27.92
N LYS A 302 3.84 0.85 28.00
CA LYS A 302 4.94 0.82 28.98
C LYS A 302 5.42 2.23 29.29
N VAL A 303 5.86 2.43 30.54
CA VAL A 303 6.39 3.72 31.03
C VAL A 303 7.67 4.16 30.31
N ASN A 304 8.49 3.22 29.83
CA ASN A 304 9.75 3.52 29.15
C ASN A 304 9.57 3.91 27.67
N TYR A 305 8.35 3.85 27.14
CA TYR A 305 8.05 4.31 25.78
C TYR A 305 7.79 5.82 25.71
N GLN A 306 8.01 6.56 26.79
CA GLN A 306 7.99 8.01 26.82
C GLN A 306 9.34 8.50 27.31
N LYS A 307 9.91 9.48 26.63
CA LYS A 307 11.15 10.15 27.03
C LYS A 307 10.85 11.62 27.26
N PHE A 308 11.12 12.11 28.46
CA PHE A 308 10.98 13.52 28.80
C PHE A 308 12.32 14.23 28.74
N PHE A 309 12.30 15.47 28.24
CA PHE A 309 13.45 16.35 28.19
C PHE A 309 13.06 17.66 28.85
N VAL A 310 13.85 18.10 29.83
CA VAL A 310 13.64 19.38 30.50
C VAL A 310 14.70 20.35 29.99
N SER A 311 14.25 21.36 29.27
CA SER A 311 15.06 22.34 28.53
C SER A 311 15.81 21.78 27.31
N PHE A 312 16.53 22.68 26.62
CA PHE A 312 17.32 22.40 25.42
C PHE A 312 18.81 22.25 25.67
N THR A 313 19.31 22.67 26.83
CA THR A 313 20.75 22.57 27.13
C THR A 313 21.06 21.23 27.80
N GLU A 314 22.12 20.56 27.36
CA GLU A 314 22.56 19.28 27.94
C GLU A 314 22.78 19.39 29.46
N THR A 315 23.30 20.53 29.92
CA THR A 315 23.49 20.82 31.35
C THR A 315 22.17 20.83 32.12
N GLN A 316 21.10 21.41 31.56
CA GLN A 316 19.79 21.43 32.22
C GLN A 316 19.08 20.08 32.10
N GLN A 317 19.21 19.39 30.97
CA GLN A 317 18.63 18.06 30.77
C GLN A 317 19.24 17.01 31.72
N SER A 318 20.53 17.13 32.03
CA SER A 318 21.17 16.27 33.03
C SER A 318 20.89 16.71 34.47
N ALA A 319 20.64 18.00 34.71
CA ALA A 319 20.30 18.52 36.03
C ALA A 319 18.84 18.27 36.44
N ILE A 320 17.91 18.19 35.48
CA ILE A 320 16.49 18.04 35.77
C ILE A 320 15.93 16.86 34.97
N LEU A 321 15.60 15.77 35.67
CA LEU A 321 15.08 14.55 35.07
C LEU A 321 13.62 14.32 35.49
N LEU A 322 12.77 14.02 34.50
CA LEU A 322 11.42 13.54 34.71
C LEU A 322 11.39 12.07 34.31
N THR A 323 11.34 11.17 35.30
CA THR A 323 11.36 9.72 35.06
C THR A 323 9.93 9.18 35.13
N PRO A 324 9.37 8.64 34.02
CA PRO A 324 8.06 7.99 34.05
C PRO A 324 8.00 6.82 35.03
N THR A 325 6.99 6.82 35.90
CA THR A 325 6.74 5.76 36.88
C THR A 325 5.43 5.03 36.64
N GLU A 326 4.44 5.71 36.05
CA GLU A 326 3.14 5.13 35.70
C GLU A 326 2.61 5.79 34.42
N VAL A 327 1.95 5.02 33.55
CA VAL A 327 1.33 5.55 32.33
C VAL A 327 -0.03 4.89 32.10
N SER A 328 -1.01 5.69 31.70
CA SER A 328 -2.34 5.28 31.30
C SER A 328 -2.72 5.99 29.99
N LYS A 329 -3.93 5.72 29.48
CA LYS A 329 -4.43 6.37 28.25
C LYS A 329 -4.58 7.89 28.38
N GLU A 330 -4.74 8.37 29.61
CA GLU A 330 -5.06 9.77 29.91
C GLU A 330 -3.95 10.45 30.72
N ASN A 331 -3.11 9.69 31.43
CA ASN A 331 -2.20 10.24 32.42
C ASN A 331 -0.82 9.61 32.32
N ILE A 332 0.20 10.38 32.68
CA ILE A 332 1.54 9.89 32.94
C ILE A 332 2.06 10.49 34.25
N THR A 333 2.48 9.65 35.16
CA THR A 333 3.12 10.07 36.41
C THR A 333 4.62 9.97 36.26
N VAL A 334 5.31 11.04 36.63
CA VAL A 334 6.76 11.14 36.60
C VAL A 334 7.28 11.48 37.99
N THR A 335 8.45 10.91 38.32
CA THR A 335 9.24 11.34 39.48
C THR A 335 10.29 12.34 39.04
N LEU A 336 10.33 13.47 39.73
CA LEU A 336 11.27 14.55 39.48
C LEU A 336 12.61 14.27 40.19
N THR A 337 13.72 14.47 39.49
CA THR A 337 15.06 14.58 40.08
C THR A 337 15.65 15.93 39.70
N VAL A 338 16.09 16.70 40.70
CA VAL A 338 16.71 18.02 40.52
C VAL A 338 18.10 18.00 41.14
N ALA A 339 19.13 18.27 40.34
CA ALA A 339 20.50 18.36 40.81
C ALA A 339 20.67 19.53 41.79
N GLU A 340 21.58 19.36 42.75
CA GLU A 340 21.95 20.42 43.67
C GLU A 340 22.48 21.65 42.91
N GLY A 341 22.14 22.84 43.39
CA GLY A 341 22.54 24.09 42.72
C GLY A 341 21.73 24.47 41.48
N THR A 342 20.75 23.66 41.06
CA THR A 342 19.85 24.03 39.95
C THR A 342 19.15 25.37 40.25
N PRO A 343 19.29 26.40 39.39
CA PRO A 343 18.71 27.72 39.61
C PRO A 343 17.18 27.71 39.68
N ALA A 344 16.61 28.72 40.35
CA ALA A 344 15.20 29.01 40.21
C ALA A 344 14.88 29.41 38.76
N GLY A 345 13.73 29.00 38.24
CA GLY A 345 13.36 29.30 36.87
C GLY A 345 12.20 28.48 36.32
N SER A 346 11.79 28.82 35.11
CA SER A 346 10.82 28.07 34.31
C SER A 346 11.56 27.33 33.21
N TYR A 347 11.37 26.01 33.14
CA TYR A 347 12.08 25.12 32.23
C TYR A 347 11.08 24.43 31.31
N PRO A 348 11.19 24.59 29.98
CA PRO A 348 10.26 23.96 29.06
C PRO A 348 10.44 22.44 29.09
N VAL A 349 9.33 21.71 29.08
CA VAL A 349 9.28 20.26 29.11
C VAL A 349 8.83 19.77 27.74
N TYR A 350 9.61 18.85 27.20
CA TYR A 350 9.33 18.16 25.96
C TYR A 350 9.15 16.67 26.20
N VAL A 351 8.41 16.02 25.33
CA VAL A 351 8.21 14.57 25.34
C VAL A 351 8.42 13.99 23.94
N GLN A 352 8.98 12.80 23.89
CA GLN A 352 8.94 11.91 22.73
C GLN A 352 8.28 10.61 23.13
N VAL A 353 7.55 10.01 22.20
CA VAL A 353 6.87 8.73 22.39
C VAL A 353 7.43 7.73 21.40
N GLN A 354 7.72 6.51 21.86
CA GLN A 354 8.14 5.41 21.00
C GLN A 354 6.95 4.91 20.17
N VAL A 355 7.14 4.87 18.84
CA VAL A 355 6.10 4.57 17.85
C VAL A 355 6.13 3.13 17.35
N CYS A 356 7.27 2.42 17.47
CA CYS A 356 7.33 1.00 17.15
C CYS A 356 8.43 0.27 17.94
N MET A 357 8.49 -1.06 17.80
CA MET A 357 9.46 -1.91 18.51
C MET A 357 10.92 -1.70 18.06
N MET A 358 11.17 -1.06 16.91
CA MET A 358 12.52 -0.68 16.45
C MET A 358 13.03 0.62 17.10
N GLU A 359 12.53 0.96 18.29
CA GLU A 359 12.88 2.15 19.07
C GLU A 359 12.74 3.49 18.34
N MET A 360 11.90 3.53 17.30
CA MET A 360 11.58 4.75 16.59
C MET A 360 10.80 5.69 17.51
N LEU A 361 11.18 6.97 17.53
CA LEU A 361 10.60 8.00 18.38
C LEU A 361 9.81 9.00 17.55
N SER A 362 8.74 9.52 18.12
CA SER A 362 8.03 10.68 17.59
C SER A 362 8.96 11.91 17.54
N PRO A 363 8.62 12.93 16.75
CA PRO A 363 9.19 14.26 16.92
C PRO A 363 9.07 14.74 18.37
N LEU A 364 10.00 15.62 18.77
CA LEU A 364 10.02 16.23 20.09
C LEU A 364 8.84 17.20 20.23
N GLN A 365 8.01 17.02 21.26
CA GLN A 365 6.78 17.80 21.45
C GLN A 365 6.80 18.57 22.76
N TYR A 366 6.57 19.88 22.71
CA TYR A 366 6.40 20.72 23.89
C TYR A 366 5.11 20.38 24.63
N VAL A 367 5.19 20.24 25.95
CA VAL A 367 4.05 19.84 26.80
C VAL A 367 3.82 20.73 28.02
N GLY A 368 4.60 21.81 28.18
CA GLY A 368 4.45 22.76 29.29
C GLY A 368 5.79 23.16 29.89
N ASN A 369 5.77 23.88 31.01
CA ASN A 369 6.98 24.22 31.76
C ASN A 369 6.93 23.66 33.17
N LEU A 370 8.10 23.22 33.63
CA LEU A 370 8.38 22.94 35.02
C LEU A 370 8.98 24.20 35.67
N VAL A 371 8.36 24.69 36.74
CA VAL A 371 8.84 25.86 37.49
C VAL A 371 9.45 25.41 38.81
N LEU A 372 10.68 25.84 39.07
CA LEU A 372 11.45 25.50 40.26
C LEU A 372 11.71 26.74 41.11
N LYS A 373 11.55 26.61 42.44
CA LYS A 373 12.00 27.59 43.46
C LYS A 373 11.49 29.02 43.21
N SER A 374 10.23 29.15 42.80
CA SER A 374 9.57 30.43 42.52
C SER A 374 8.49 30.77 43.57
N GLY A 375 8.64 30.26 44.81
CA GLY A 375 7.67 30.45 45.88
C GLY A 375 6.35 29.73 45.60
N SER A 376 5.24 30.38 45.96
CA SER A 376 3.88 29.82 45.82
C SER A 376 3.34 29.78 44.39
N ALA A 377 4.17 30.04 43.38
CA ALA A 377 3.80 29.86 41.98
C ALA A 377 3.53 28.38 41.67
N LYS A 378 2.69 28.10 40.66
CA LYS A 378 2.47 26.73 40.16
C LYS A 378 3.79 26.15 39.69
N GLY A 379 4.13 24.95 40.15
CA GLY A 379 5.35 24.26 39.72
C GLY A 379 5.22 23.59 38.36
N PHE A 380 4.01 23.50 37.79
CA PHE A 380 3.83 23.20 36.37
C PHE A 380 2.79 24.10 35.74
N ASN A 381 3.07 24.62 34.55
CA ASN A 381 2.13 25.44 33.78
C ASN A 381 2.22 25.12 32.28
N LEU A 382 1.18 25.49 31.54
CA LEU A 382 1.09 25.32 30.09
C LEU A 382 1.36 26.62 29.33
N ASP A 383 1.78 27.66 30.04
CA ASP A 383 2.06 28.95 29.42
C ASP A 383 3.22 28.77 28.45
N PRO A 384 3.19 29.34 27.24
CA PRO A 384 4.34 29.26 26.35
C PRO A 384 5.55 29.95 27.04
N PRO A 385 6.79 29.44 26.86
CA PRO A 385 7.97 30.04 27.47
C PRO A 385 8.06 31.52 27.09
N ALA A 386 8.25 32.39 28.09
CA ALA A 386 8.38 33.83 27.88
C ALA A 386 9.66 34.11 27.08
N GLY A 387 9.48 34.53 25.82
CA GLY A 387 10.55 34.62 24.83
C GLY A 387 10.19 33.72 23.66
N GLY A 388 9.55 34.30 22.64
CA GLY A 388 9.09 33.56 21.48
C GLY A 388 10.24 32.78 20.85
N CYS A 389 10.21 31.46 20.98
CA CYS A 389 10.94 30.61 20.04
C CYS A 389 10.27 30.81 18.69
N HIS A 390 10.91 31.61 17.83
CA HIS A 390 10.54 31.81 16.43
C HIS A 390 10.51 30.48 15.63
N GLU A 391 10.99 29.39 16.22
CA GLU A 391 11.02 28.02 15.67
C GLU A 391 10.15 27.00 16.41
N CYS A 392 9.51 27.36 17.55
CA CYS A 392 8.61 26.45 18.29
C CYS A 392 7.14 26.69 17.96
N GLN A 393 6.82 27.60 17.03
CA GLN A 393 5.57 27.49 16.30
C GLN A 393 5.65 26.20 15.48
N GLY A 394 5.12 25.12 16.06
CA GLY A 394 4.71 23.96 15.31
C GLY A 394 3.99 24.47 14.07
N ALA A 395 4.49 24.05 12.91
CA ALA A 395 3.94 24.38 11.63
C ALA A 395 2.42 24.19 11.67
N ASP A 396 1.69 25.29 11.78
CA ASP A 396 0.34 25.35 11.27
C ASP A 396 0.47 25.14 9.76
N GLY A 397 0.34 23.87 9.38
CA GLY A 397 0.08 23.41 8.03
C GLY A 397 1.24 23.51 7.06
N MET A 398 2.30 22.71 7.23
CA MET A 398 3.12 22.25 6.10
C MET A 398 3.95 21.03 6.53
N SER A 399 3.63 19.83 6.02
CA SER A 399 4.41 18.62 6.32
C SER A 399 5.86 18.82 5.88
N ALA A 400 6.81 18.12 6.51
CA ALA A 400 8.24 18.18 6.13
C ALA A 400 8.46 17.90 4.62
N GLY A 401 7.56 17.13 3.99
CA GLY A 401 7.55 16.92 2.55
C GLY A 401 7.18 18.17 1.75
N HIS A 402 6.29 19.02 2.26
CA HIS A 402 5.95 20.31 1.65
C HIS A 402 7.11 21.32 1.74
N LEU A 403 7.85 21.35 2.85
CA LEU A 403 9.06 22.19 2.98
C LEU A 403 10.12 21.76 1.95
N ALA A 404 10.41 20.46 1.86
CA ALA A 404 11.35 19.91 0.89
C ALA A 404 10.93 20.21 -0.56
N ALA A 405 9.64 20.05 -0.89
CA ALA A 405 9.10 20.36 -2.21
C ALA A 405 9.19 21.87 -2.54
N THR A 406 8.96 22.74 -1.56
CA THR A 406 9.05 24.20 -1.76
C THR A 406 10.49 24.65 -1.99
N ILE A 407 11.45 24.08 -1.25
CA ILE A 407 12.88 24.34 -1.45
C ILE A 407 13.32 23.85 -2.83
N LEU A 408 12.92 22.65 -3.24
CA LEU A 408 13.20 22.11 -4.57
C LEU A 408 12.61 22.99 -5.69
N ALA A 409 11.34 23.42 -5.55
CA ALA A 409 10.69 24.30 -6.52
C ALA A 409 11.41 25.66 -6.64
N ALA A 410 11.87 26.22 -5.52
CA ALA A 410 12.65 27.46 -5.52
C ALA A 410 13.99 27.29 -6.26
N ILE A 411 14.71 26.20 -6.01
CA ILE A 411 15.98 25.89 -6.68
C ILE A 411 15.76 25.71 -8.19
N PHE A 412 14.75 24.95 -8.60
CA PHE A 412 14.42 24.77 -10.02
C PHE A 412 14.00 26.09 -10.69
N GLY A 413 13.25 26.94 -9.99
CA GLY A 413 12.87 28.26 -10.49
C GLY A 413 14.09 29.16 -10.76
N VAL A 414 15.06 29.19 -9.83
CA VAL A 414 16.30 29.96 -9.99
C VAL A 414 17.14 29.42 -11.15
N LEU A 415 17.28 28.09 -11.26
CA LEU A 415 18.02 27.45 -12.36
C LEU A 415 17.37 27.74 -13.72
N PHE A 416 16.04 27.70 -13.80
CA PHE A 416 15.30 28.01 -15.01
C PHE A 416 15.50 29.48 -15.45
N LEU A 417 15.45 30.42 -14.50
CA LEU A 417 15.75 31.83 -14.76
C LEU A 417 17.17 32.04 -15.28
N ALA A 418 18.17 31.36 -14.70
CA ALA A 418 19.55 31.45 -15.17
C ALA A 418 19.70 30.95 -16.62
N VAL A 419 19.03 29.85 -16.98
CA VAL A 419 19.01 29.32 -18.35
C VAL A 419 18.34 30.30 -19.31
N LEU A 420 17.19 30.88 -18.92
CA LEU A 420 16.49 31.89 -19.72
C LEU A 420 17.36 33.12 -20.00
N VAL A 421 18.02 33.66 -18.98
CA VAL A 421 18.94 34.79 -19.13
C VAL A 421 20.09 34.44 -20.08
N THR A 422 20.66 33.24 -19.94
CA THR A 422 21.74 32.77 -20.82
C THR A 422 21.28 32.66 -22.26
N LEU A 423 20.09 32.10 -22.52
CA LEU A 423 19.49 32.01 -23.85
C LEU A 423 19.22 33.38 -24.45
N VAL A 424 18.69 34.33 -23.66
CA VAL A 424 18.47 35.72 -24.13
C VAL A 424 19.80 36.37 -24.51
N ILE A 425 20.86 36.21 -23.70
CA ILE A 425 22.19 36.75 -24.03
C ILE A 425 22.73 36.14 -25.33
N VAL A 426 22.58 34.82 -25.53
CA VAL A 426 23.02 34.13 -26.75
C VAL A 426 22.23 34.61 -27.96
N CYS A 427 20.91 34.75 -27.86
CA CYS A 427 20.06 35.24 -28.94
C CYS A 427 20.37 36.70 -29.30
N VAL A 428 20.60 37.58 -28.32
CA VAL A 428 20.94 39.00 -28.53
C VAL A 428 22.36 39.16 -29.09
N ARG A 429 23.31 38.30 -28.69
CA ARG A 429 24.66 38.30 -29.29
C ARG A 429 24.68 37.68 -30.70
N GLY A 430 23.83 36.69 -30.96
CA GLY A 430 23.70 36.05 -32.27
C GLY A 430 23.13 36.95 -33.37
N THR A 431 22.29 37.93 -33.01
CA THR A 431 21.77 38.93 -33.96
C THR A 431 22.76 40.05 -34.27
N GLY A 432 23.77 40.28 -33.41
CA GLY A 432 24.82 41.29 -33.64
C GLY A 432 25.91 40.88 -34.63
N SER A 433 26.15 39.57 -34.82
CA SER A 433 27.21 39.07 -35.73
C SER A 433 26.75 38.83 -37.17
N ARG A 434 25.46 39.01 -37.50
CA ARG A 434 24.93 38.89 -38.87
C ARG A 434 24.83 40.21 -39.65
N GLY A 435 25.20 41.34 -39.05
CA GLY A 435 25.16 42.68 -39.67
C GLY A 435 26.51 43.23 -40.15
N ARG A 436 27.58 42.44 -40.15
CA ARG A 436 28.93 42.85 -40.62
C ARG A 436 29.49 41.84 -41.61
N LEU A 437 28.78 41.65 -42.71
CA LEU A 437 29.27 41.10 -43.99
C LEU A 437 28.20 41.49 -45.02
N GLY A 438 28.27 42.74 -45.43
CA GLY A 438 27.46 43.41 -46.45
C GLY A 438 28.15 44.70 -46.80
#